data_AF-M5BXT4-F1
#
_entry.id   AF-M5BXT4-F1
#
_cell.length_a   1.000
_cell.length_b   1.000
_cell.length_c   1.000
_cell.angle_alpha   90.00
_cell.angle_beta   90.00
_cell.angle_gamma   90.00
#
_symmetry.space_group_name_H-M   'P 1'
#
loop_
_entity.id
_entity.type
_entity.pdbx_description
1 polymer ?
#
loop_
_entity_poly.entity_id
_entity_poly.type
_entity_poly.pdbx_seq_one_letter_code
_entity_poly.pdbx_strand_id
1 'polypeptide(L)'
;MTWHGKQGFQKPIQSESFIIEGFGILGSMHQERNLTYVEVDLAGHMMPQFAPWAAYKTLSYLLGREELTDHTNDAALYPSAYALYGSGR
;
A
#
# COMPACT_ATOMS: atom_id res chain seq x y z
N MET A 1 -0.23 -12.98 -18.13
CA MET A 1 1.20 -12.68 -18.33
C MET A 1 2.04 -13.89 -17.92
N THR A 2 3.18 -14.12 -18.57
CA THR A 2 4.17 -15.15 -18.21
C THR A 2 5.49 -14.46 -17.86
N TRP A 3 6.05 -14.76 -16.70
CA TRP A 3 7.32 -14.17 -16.22
C TRP A 3 8.11 -15.18 -15.41
N HIS A 4 9.43 -15.10 -15.48
CA HIS A 4 10.35 -15.99 -14.75
C HIS A 4 9.95 -17.48 -14.90
N GLY A 5 9.58 -17.89 -16.13
CA GLY A 5 9.31 -19.29 -16.48
C GLY A 5 7.93 -19.85 -16.11
N LYS A 6 7.02 -19.06 -15.53
CA LYS A 6 5.66 -19.51 -15.17
C LYS A 6 4.58 -18.52 -15.61
N GLN A 7 3.43 -19.05 -16.04
CA GLN A 7 2.27 -18.25 -16.43
C GLN A 7 1.43 -17.90 -15.20
N GLY A 8 1.14 -16.61 -15.02
CA GLY A 8 0.26 -16.14 -13.94
C GLY A 8 0.86 -16.29 -12.55
N PHE A 9 0.11 -15.84 -11.55
CA PHE A 9 0.44 -16.11 -10.16
C PHE A 9 0.28 -17.60 -9.86
N GLN A 10 1.15 -18.12 -9.02
CA GLN A 10 1.19 -19.54 -8.63
C GLN A 10 0.54 -19.76 -7.27
N LYS A 11 0.34 -18.67 -6.51
CA LYS A 11 -0.45 -18.63 -5.29
C LYS A 11 -1.62 -17.66 -5.48
N PRO A 12 -2.77 -17.93 -4.86
CA PRO A 12 -3.89 -16.98 -4.88
C PRO A 12 -3.46 -15.66 -4.23
N ILE A 13 -4.01 -14.55 -4.74
CA ILE A 13 -3.88 -13.23 -4.11
C ILE A 13 -4.67 -13.28 -2.81
N GLN A 14 -4.05 -12.89 -1.71
CA GLN A 14 -4.70 -12.86 -0.41
C GLN A 14 -5.57 -11.62 -0.28
N SER A 15 -6.85 -11.80 0.02
CA SER A 15 -7.76 -10.70 0.34
C SER A 15 -7.30 -9.93 1.57
N GLU A 16 -7.62 -8.63 1.61
CA GLU A 16 -7.38 -7.77 2.78
C GLU A 16 -5.90 -7.67 3.20
N SER A 17 -4.99 -7.86 2.25
CA SER A 17 -3.54 -7.92 2.49
C SER A 17 -2.80 -6.59 2.28
N PHE A 18 -3.46 -5.59 1.71
CA PHE A 18 -2.90 -4.24 1.58
C PHE A 18 -3.44 -3.36 2.69
N ILE A 19 -2.60 -3.08 3.69
CA ILE A 19 -2.96 -2.38 4.92
C ILE A 19 -2.05 -1.16 5.06
N ILE A 20 -2.64 -0.03 5.42
CA ILE A 20 -1.92 1.15 5.90
C ILE A 20 -2.49 1.46 7.27
N GLU A 21 -1.63 1.48 8.29
CA GLU A 21 -2.07 1.82 9.66
C GLU A 21 -2.82 3.15 9.67
N GLY A 22 -3.78 3.31 10.58
CA GLY A 22 -4.65 4.49 10.64
C GLY A 22 -5.71 4.64 9.53
N PHE A 23 -5.53 3.99 8.37
CA PHE A 23 -6.52 3.90 7.31
C PHE A 23 -7.19 2.52 7.22
N GLY A 24 -6.55 1.48 7.76
CA GLY A 24 -7.05 0.12 7.80
C GLY A 24 -6.72 -0.67 6.53
N ILE A 25 -7.60 -1.62 6.20
CA ILE A 25 -7.49 -2.43 4.97
C ILE A 25 -7.90 -1.56 3.79
N LEU A 26 -7.01 -1.45 2.81
CA LEU A 26 -7.21 -0.65 1.59
C LEU A 26 -7.29 -1.49 0.32
N GLY A 27 -7.18 -2.82 0.43
CA GLY A 27 -7.36 -3.75 -0.67
C GLY A 27 -6.46 -4.96 -0.54
N SER A 28 -5.89 -5.41 -1.65
CA SER A 28 -5.09 -6.63 -1.72
C SER A 28 -3.76 -6.37 -2.41
N MET A 29 -2.69 -7.00 -1.94
CA MET A 29 -1.39 -6.96 -2.58
C MET A 29 -0.81 -8.37 -2.73
N HIS A 30 0.07 -8.55 -3.72
CA HIS A 30 0.74 -9.82 -3.96
C HIS A 30 2.13 -9.58 -4.53
N GLN A 31 3.12 -10.30 -4.00
CA GLN A 31 4.50 -10.23 -4.48
C GLN A 31 4.97 -11.63 -4.85
N GLU A 32 5.32 -11.83 -6.12
CA GLU A 32 5.71 -13.15 -6.62
C GLU A 32 6.67 -13.06 -7.80
N ARG A 33 7.85 -13.71 -7.67
CA ARG A 33 8.91 -13.73 -8.69
C ARG A 33 9.21 -12.32 -9.24
N ASN A 34 9.46 -11.37 -8.34
CA ASN A 34 9.79 -9.97 -8.65
C ASN A 34 8.69 -9.18 -9.39
N LEU A 35 7.45 -9.68 -9.38
CA LEU A 35 6.29 -8.90 -9.78
C LEU A 35 5.47 -8.56 -8.54
N THR A 36 5.12 -7.28 -8.41
CA THR A 36 4.26 -6.77 -7.36
C THR A 36 2.93 -6.32 -7.96
N TYR A 37 1.84 -6.81 -7.40
CA TYR A 37 0.46 -6.40 -7.69
C TYR A 37 -0.11 -5.70 -6.46
N VAL A 38 -0.78 -4.57 -6.68
CA VAL A 38 -1.51 -3.83 -5.65
C VAL A 38 -2.86 -3.45 -6.23
N GLU A 39 -3.91 -3.86 -5.53
CA GLU A 39 -5.29 -3.50 -5.77
C GLU A 39 -5.75 -2.62 -4.63
N VAL A 40 -6.33 -1.48 -4.99
CA VAL A 40 -6.83 -0.50 -4.02
C VAL A 40 -8.33 -0.42 -4.16
N ASP A 41 -9.02 -0.81 -3.10
CA ASP A 41 -10.47 -0.78 -3.04
C ASP A 41 -10.97 0.66 -3.06
N LEU A 42 -12.17 0.87 -3.61
CA LEU A 42 -12.83 2.18 -3.70
C LEU A 42 -12.04 3.26 -4.46
N ALA A 43 -10.96 2.89 -5.17
CA ALA A 43 -10.22 3.78 -6.06
C ALA A 43 -10.67 3.61 -7.52
N GLY A 44 -10.98 4.74 -8.18
CA GLY A 44 -11.28 4.76 -9.61
C GLY A 44 -10.03 4.74 -10.50
N HIS A 45 -10.22 5.00 -11.80
CA HIS A 45 -9.13 5.06 -12.79
C HIS A 45 -7.98 5.99 -12.40
N MET A 46 -8.30 7.07 -11.68
CA MET A 46 -7.32 8.03 -11.16
C MET A 46 -7.06 7.76 -9.68
N MET A 47 -6.42 6.63 -9.34
CA MET A 47 -6.16 6.21 -7.96
C MET A 47 -5.66 7.35 -7.04
N PRO A 48 -4.68 8.19 -7.43
CA PRO A 48 -4.21 9.26 -6.55
C PRO A 48 -5.26 10.31 -6.16
N GLN A 49 -6.35 10.44 -6.93
CA GLN A 49 -7.46 11.33 -6.62
C GLN A 49 -8.37 10.77 -5.51
N PHE A 50 -8.51 9.45 -5.43
CA PHE A 50 -9.46 8.79 -4.53
C PHE A 50 -8.79 8.15 -3.30
N ALA A 51 -7.54 7.69 -3.44
CA ALA A 51 -6.76 7.06 -2.39
C ALA A 51 -5.31 7.58 -2.42
N PRO A 52 -5.07 8.87 -2.06
CA PRO A 52 -3.75 9.49 -2.16
C PRO A 52 -2.68 8.84 -1.27
N TRP A 53 -3.06 8.34 -0.09
CA TRP A 53 -2.15 7.62 0.81
C TRP A 53 -1.70 6.27 0.23
N ALA A 54 -2.62 5.49 -0.35
CA ALA A 54 -2.30 4.23 -1.04
C ALA A 54 -1.39 4.48 -2.26
N ALA A 55 -1.69 5.53 -3.02
CA ALA A 55 -0.87 5.94 -4.16
C ALA A 55 0.56 6.30 -3.73
N TYR A 56 0.70 7.09 -2.66
CA TYR A 56 2.00 7.46 -2.12
C TYR A 56 2.79 6.24 -1.63
N LYS A 57 2.18 5.36 -0.84
CA LYS A 57 2.81 4.13 -0.33
C LYS A 57 3.31 3.23 -1.47
N THR A 58 2.47 3.04 -2.48
CA THR A 58 2.81 2.23 -3.67
C THR A 58 3.97 2.84 -4.46
N LEU A 59 4.00 4.17 -4.60
CA LEU A 59 5.10 4.87 -5.25
C LEU A 59 6.40 4.80 -4.44
N SER A 60 6.33 4.97 -3.12
CA SER A 60 7.50 4.83 -2.23
C SER A 60 8.12 3.45 -2.32
N TYR A 61 7.30 2.40 -2.39
CA TYR A 61 7.77 1.03 -2.65
C TYR A 61 8.45 0.90 -4.00
N LEU A 62 7.84 1.41 -5.07
CA LEU A 62 8.44 1.39 -6.41
C LEU A 62 9.80 2.09 -6.47
N LEU A 63 9.98 3.15 -5.67
CA LEU A 63 11.23 3.91 -5.55
C LEU A 63 12.24 3.29 -4.56
N GLY A 64 11.92 2.16 -3.92
CA GLY A 64 12.78 1.48 -2.96
C GLY A 64 12.97 2.22 -1.64
N ARG A 65 12.00 3.06 -1.25
CA ARG A 65 12.06 3.83 0.00
C ARG A 65 11.53 3.06 1.21
N GLU A 66 10.56 2.18 0.99
CA GLU A 66 9.92 1.38 2.03
C GLU A 66 9.31 0.10 1.43
N GLU A 67 9.08 -0.92 2.25
CA GLU A 67 8.33 -2.12 1.85
C GLU A 67 6.81 -1.87 1.96
N LEU A 68 6.00 -2.52 1.12
CA LEU A 68 4.52 -2.43 1.23
C LEU A 68 3.99 -2.98 2.57
N THR A 69 4.76 -3.87 3.21
CA THR A 69 4.45 -4.47 4.51
C THR A 69 5.13 -3.77 5.69
N ASP A 70 5.91 -2.71 5.44
CA ASP A 70 6.52 -1.92 6.51
C ASP A 70 5.54 -0.83 6.93
N HIS A 71 5.16 -0.81 8.22
CA HIS A 71 4.21 0.15 8.77
C HIS A 71 4.87 1.32 9.52
N THR A 72 6.20 1.36 9.56
CA THR A 72 6.96 2.34 10.34
C THR A 72 6.64 3.79 9.95
N ASN A 73 6.42 4.02 8.65
CA ASN A 73 6.16 5.36 8.10
C ASN A 73 4.67 5.66 7.88
N ASP A 74 3.77 4.74 8.21
CA ASP A 74 2.33 4.93 7.92
C ASP A 74 1.79 6.16 8.65
N ALA A 75 2.20 6.38 9.91
CA ALA A 75 1.80 7.55 10.70
C ALA A 75 2.19 8.90 10.07
N ALA A 76 3.18 8.94 9.18
CA ALA A 76 3.53 10.16 8.44
C ALA A 76 2.46 10.52 7.38
N LEU A 77 1.63 9.56 6.96
CA LEU A 77 0.51 9.77 6.03
C LEU A 77 -0.73 10.36 6.72
N TYR A 78 -0.83 10.22 8.04
CA TYR A 78 -1.94 10.71 8.87
C TYR A 78 -1.42 11.19 10.24
N PRO A 79 -0.64 12.27 10.29
CA PRO A 79 -0.08 12.71 11.55
C PRO A 79 -1.20 12.99 12.55
N SER A 80 -1.14 12.35 13.72
CA SER A 80 -2.14 12.54 14.77
C SER A 80 -2.18 14.01 15.19
N ALA A 81 -3.32 14.49 15.71
CA ALA A 81 -3.40 15.83 16.28
C ALA A 81 -2.30 16.06 17.34
N TYR A 82 -1.92 15.02 18.06
CA TYR A 82 -0.79 15.04 18.99
C TYR A 82 0.56 15.26 18.28
N ALA A 83 0.80 14.62 17.13
CA ALA A 83 2.01 14.83 16.34
C ALA A 83 2.06 16.24 15.70
N LEU A 84 0.91 16.81 15.33
CA LEU A 84 0.82 18.14 14.72
C LEU A 84 0.84 19.29 15.73
N TYR A 85 0.14 19.13 16.85
CA TYR A 85 -0.15 20.22 17.80
C TYR A 85 0.44 19.98 19.20
N GLY A 86 1.08 18.83 19.43
CA GLY A 86 1.60 18.44 20.74
C GLY A 86 0.51 18.04 21.74
N SER A 87 0.94 17.65 22.94
CA SER A 87 0.03 17.53 24.09
C SER A 87 -0.57 18.91 24.37
N GLY A 88 -1.86 19.10 24.08
CA GLY A 88 -2.58 20.28 24.54
C GLY A 88 -2.38 20.45 26.05
N ARG A 89 -1.70 21.54 26.42
CA ARG A 89 -1.74 22.16 27.74
C ARG A 89 -2.21 23.59 27.53
#